data_AF-A0A6A0ADK7-F1
#
_entry.id   AF-A0A6A0ADK7-F1
#
_cell.length_a   1.000
_cell.length_b   1.000
_cell.length_c   1.000
_cell.angle_alpha   90.00
_cell.angle_beta   90.00
_cell.angle_gamma   90.00
#
_symmetry.space_group_name_H-M   'P 1'
#
loop_
_entity.id
_entity.type
_entity.pdbx_description
1 polymer ?
#
loop_
_entity_poly.entity_id
_entity_poly.type
_entity_poly.pdbx_seq_one_letter_code
_entity_poly.pdbx_strand_id
1 'polypeptide(L)'
;ARKWLEKLPRKPVEPAQKSSPESIDVNAEFRAWQQSLQDRGFFKPSYTRIGLQCLEPLVMVAAACLLMAQLPGATGLLLALPLIAMANVKCGWIQHEGGHTSLTTNPKVDKVIQAVAIGLGLSTCGWQWNRMHNRHHATPQ
;
A
#
# COMPACT_ATOMS: atom_id res chain seq x y z
N ALA A 1 2.53 11.54 -23.66
CA ALA A 1 2.58 12.65 -22.69
C ALA A 1 2.72 14.02 -23.37
N ARG A 2 3.73 14.22 -24.23
CA ARG A 2 4.02 15.51 -24.92
C ARG A 2 2.82 16.22 -25.57
N LYS A 3 2.05 15.51 -26.41
CA LYS A 3 0.83 16.02 -27.08
C LYS A 3 -0.23 16.59 -26.11
N TRP A 4 -0.27 16.11 -24.88
CA TRP A 4 -1.23 16.56 -23.88
C TRP A 4 -0.70 17.73 -23.04
N LEU A 5 0.62 17.75 -22.80
CA LEU A 5 1.30 18.85 -22.11
C LEU A 5 1.25 20.16 -22.92
N GLU A 6 1.31 20.07 -24.25
CA GLU A 6 1.22 21.23 -25.15
C GLU A 6 -0.15 21.91 -25.16
N LYS A 7 -1.20 21.20 -24.74
CA LYS A 7 -2.57 21.71 -24.68
C LYS A 7 -2.92 22.35 -23.35
N LEU A 8 -2.04 22.27 -22.35
CA LEU A 8 -2.28 22.91 -21.07
C LEU A 8 -2.15 24.44 -21.22
N PRO A 9 -3.03 25.23 -20.60
CA PRO A 9 -2.92 26.69 -20.61
C PRO A 9 -1.57 27.10 -20.03
N ARG A 10 -0.80 27.87 -20.81
CA ARG A 10 0.50 28.38 -20.40
C ARG A 10 0.29 29.69 -19.66
N LYS A 11 0.46 29.67 -18.34
CA LYS A 11 0.61 30.90 -17.56
C LYS A 11 2.03 31.43 -17.78
N PRO A 12 2.25 32.74 -17.99
CA PRO A 12 3.59 33.31 -17.93
C PRO A 12 4.23 32.87 -16.60
N VAL A 13 5.40 32.25 -16.67
CA VAL A 13 6.19 32.00 -15.47
C VAL A 13 6.61 33.38 -15.00
N GLU A 14 6.01 33.87 -13.92
CA GLU A 14 6.56 35.05 -13.24
C GLU A 14 8.04 34.77 -12.97
N PRO A 15 8.94 35.71 -13.28
CA PRO A 15 10.36 35.52 -13.00
C PRO A 15 10.45 35.10 -11.55
N ALA A 16 11.04 33.93 -11.29
CA ALA A 16 11.18 33.41 -9.94
C ALA A 16 11.69 34.57 -9.08
N GLN A 17 10.88 35.00 -8.11
CA GLN A 17 11.31 35.98 -7.13
C GLN A 17 12.66 35.46 -6.64
N LYS A 18 13.74 36.22 -6.89
CA LYS A 18 15.07 35.85 -6.38
C LYS A 18 14.86 35.67 -4.89
N SER A 19 14.90 34.41 -4.50
CA SER A 19 14.71 34.04 -3.13
C SER A 19 15.76 34.82 -2.33
N SER A 20 15.36 35.36 -1.18
CA SER A 20 16.25 36.03 -0.22
C SER A 20 17.60 35.29 -0.16
N PRO A 21 18.74 35.96 0.10
CA PRO A 21 20.05 35.30 0.29
C PRO A 21 20.03 34.13 1.31
N GLU A 22 18.95 34.00 2.07
CA GLU A 22 18.64 32.92 3.00
C GLU A 22 17.56 31.95 2.48
N SER A 23 17.57 31.62 1.19
CA SER A 23 16.59 30.68 0.63
C SER A 23 16.98 29.25 0.91
N ILE A 24 16.33 28.66 1.91
CA ILE A 24 16.42 27.24 2.23
C ILE A 24 16.13 26.40 0.99
N ASP A 25 17.08 25.57 0.57
CA ASP A 25 16.80 24.49 -0.38
C ASP A 25 16.04 23.37 0.36
N VAL A 26 14.72 23.48 0.35
CA VAL A 26 13.80 22.52 0.98
C VAL A 26 14.06 21.09 0.51
N ASN A 27 14.49 20.89 -0.74
CA ASN A 27 14.79 19.54 -1.23
C ASN A 27 16.11 19.00 -0.64
N ALA A 28 17.11 19.87 -0.44
CA ALA A 28 18.35 19.48 0.22
C ALA A 28 18.11 19.14 1.70
N GLU A 29 17.35 19.96 2.42
CA GLU A 29 16.99 19.69 3.81
C GLU A 29 16.17 18.40 3.93
N PHE A 30 15.19 18.19 3.04
CA PHE A 30 14.40 16.97 3.02
C PHE A 30 15.27 15.72 2.80
N ARG A 31 16.22 15.77 1.85
CA ARG A 31 17.15 14.66 1.61
C ARG A 31 18.04 14.39 2.83
N ALA A 32 18.58 15.45 3.46
CA ALA A 32 19.40 15.31 4.67
C ALA A 32 18.59 14.69 5.82
N TRP A 33 17.35 15.12 6.01
CA TRP A 33 16.43 14.54 6.99
C TRP A 33 16.10 13.07 6.68
N GLN A 34 15.79 12.73 5.43
CA GLN A 34 15.53 11.35 5.01
C GLN A 34 16.76 10.46 5.24
N GLN A 35 17.97 10.95 4.94
CA GLN A 35 19.21 10.22 5.21
C GLN A 35 19.38 9.96 6.71
N SER A 36 19.09 10.94 7.57
CA SER A 36 19.15 10.77 9.02
C SER A 36 18.20 9.67 9.55
N LEU A 37 17.08 9.43 8.86
CA LEU A 37 16.17 8.32 9.19
C LEU A 37 16.77 6.99 8.74
N GLN A 38 17.32 6.93 7.53
CA GLN A 38 17.97 5.72 7.01
C GLN A 38 19.17 5.30 7.87
N ASP A 39 20.00 6.26 8.31
CA ASP A 39 21.17 6.01 9.16
C ASP A 39 20.77 5.45 10.53
N ARG A 40 19.62 5.90 11.06
CA ARG A 40 19.00 5.34 12.28
C ARG A 40 18.33 3.99 12.07
N GLY A 41 18.40 3.43 10.87
CA GLY A 41 17.86 2.11 10.54
C GLY A 41 16.36 2.09 10.24
N PHE A 42 15.72 3.25 10.02
CA PHE A 42 14.34 3.30 9.52
C PHE A 42 14.26 2.70 8.10
N PHE A 43 13.05 2.32 7.68
CA PHE A 43 12.75 1.72 6.37
C PHE A 43 13.36 0.33 6.11
N LYS A 44 14.07 -0.27 7.08
CA LYS A 44 14.52 -1.66 6.97
C LYS A 44 13.32 -2.61 7.11
N PRO A 45 13.10 -3.53 6.15
CA PRO A 45 11.99 -4.46 6.23
C PRO A 45 12.26 -5.52 7.30
N SER A 46 11.20 -5.95 8.00
CA SER A 46 11.25 -7.12 8.89
C SER A 46 10.57 -8.30 8.21
N TYR A 47 11.34 -9.20 7.63
CA TYR A 47 10.80 -10.35 6.89
C TYR A 47 9.97 -11.30 7.76
N THR A 48 10.32 -11.44 9.04
CA THR A 48 9.51 -12.20 10.01
C THR A 48 8.13 -11.57 10.19
N ARG A 49 8.08 -10.24 10.36
CA ARG A 49 6.80 -9.51 10.49
C ARG A 49 5.98 -9.63 9.21
N ILE A 50 6.60 -9.48 8.04
CA ILE A 50 5.91 -9.61 6.75
C ILE A 50 5.34 -11.03 6.59
N GLY A 51 6.13 -12.06 6.90
CA GLY A 51 5.68 -13.45 6.87
C GLY A 51 4.49 -13.71 7.80
N LEU A 52 4.54 -13.19 9.03
CA LEU A 52 3.42 -13.27 9.98
C LEU A 52 2.18 -12.56 9.45
N GLN A 53 2.32 -11.35 8.89
CA GLN A 53 1.20 -10.62 8.29
C GLN A 53 0.56 -11.40 7.13
N CYS A 54 1.36 -12.05 6.28
CA CYS A 54 0.83 -12.91 5.22
C CYS A 54 0.16 -14.19 5.75
N LEU A 55 0.62 -14.72 6.88
CA LEU A 55 0.09 -15.94 7.49
C LEU A 55 -1.25 -15.68 8.23
N GLU A 56 -1.39 -14.54 8.90
CA GLU A 56 -2.61 -14.16 9.65
C GLU A 56 -3.93 -14.41 8.90
N PRO A 57 -4.16 -13.88 7.69
CA PRO A 57 -5.42 -14.09 6.98
C PRO A 57 -5.63 -15.55 6.58
N LEU A 58 -4.57 -16.32 6.30
CA LEU A 58 -4.67 -17.75 5.98
C LEU A 58 -5.16 -18.55 7.20
N VAL A 59 -4.61 -18.26 8.38
CA VAL A 59 -5.02 -18.88 9.64
C VAL A 59 -6.47 -18.52 9.97
N MET A 60 -6.86 -17.26 9.77
CA MET A 60 -8.26 -16.82 9.97
C MET A 60 -9.24 -17.56 9.06
N VAL A 61 -8.91 -17.71 7.77
CA VAL A 61 -9.74 -18.45 6.82
C VAL A 61 -9.81 -19.93 7.19
N ALA A 62 -8.68 -20.55 7.54
CA ALA A 62 -8.67 -21.96 7.98
C ALA A 62 -9.55 -22.17 9.23
N ALA A 63 -9.43 -21.29 10.22
CA ALA A 63 -10.26 -21.32 11.43
C ALA A 63 -11.75 -21.13 11.10
N ALA A 64 -12.09 -20.20 10.21
CA ALA A 64 -13.46 -20.00 9.73
C ALA A 64 -14.03 -21.26 9.05
N CYS A 65 -13.24 -21.92 8.19
CA CYS A 65 -13.63 -23.18 7.56
C CYS A 65 -13.87 -24.29 8.60
N LEU A 66 -13.01 -24.39 9.61
CA LEU A 66 -13.19 -25.37 10.70
C LEU A 66 -14.46 -25.10 11.51
N LEU A 67 -14.74 -23.83 11.85
CA LEU A 67 -15.96 -23.46 12.57
C LEU A 67 -17.22 -23.84 11.79
N MET A 68 -17.25 -23.59 10.49
CA MET A 68 -18.37 -23.98 9.63
C MET A 68 -18.51 -25.49 9.47
N ALA A 69 -17.40 -26.23 9.47
CA ALA A 69 -17.42 -27.69 9.31
C ALA A 69 -17.84 -28.43 10.60
N GLN A 70 -17.49 -27.90 11.77
CA GLN A 70 -17.65 -28.62 13.04
C GLN A 70 -18.88 -28.19 13.85
N LEU A 71 -19.40 -26.98 13.64
CA LEU A 71 -20.53 -26.47 14.41
C LEU A 71 -21.84 -26.61 13.63
N PRO A 72 -22.92 -27.11 14.28
CA PRO A 72 -24.19 -27.32 13.63
C PRO A 72 -24.95 -26.01 13.38
N GLY A 73 -25.82 -26.03 12.37
CA GLY A 73 -26.75 -24.94 12.08
C GLY A 73 -26.06 -23.61 11.76
N ALA A 74 -26.69 -22.50 12.13
CA ALA A 74 -26.19 -21.16 11.82
C ALA A 74 -24.98 -20.73 12.69
N THR A 75 -24.70 -21.42 13.80
CA THR A 75 -23.67 -21.03 14.77
C THR A 75 -22.27 -21.01 14.14
N GLY A 76 -21.91 -22.04 13.36
CA GLY A 76 -20.63 -22.08 12.66
C GLY A 76 -20.43 -20.91 11.70
N LEU A 77 -21.48 -20.58 10.94
CA LEU A 77 -21.48 -19.43 10.03
C LEU A 77 -21.32 -18.11 10.78
N LEU A 78 -22.11 -17.88 11.85
CA LEU A 78 -22.09 -16.63 12.61
C LEU A 78 -20.72 -16.36 13.24
N LEU A 79 -20.00 -17.41 13.66
CA LEU A 79 -18.64 -17.28 14.20
C LEU A 79 -17.57 -17.15 13.11
N ALA A 80 -17.77 -17.77 11.94
CA ALA A 80 -16.85 -17.70 10.82
C ALA A 80 -16.87 -16.33 10.11
N LEU A 81 -18.03 -15.68 10.00
CA LEU A 81 -18.19 -14.39 9.32
C LEU A 81 -17.19 -13.31 9.76
N PRO A 82 -17.03 -12.99 11.07
CA PRO A 82 -16.08 -11.95 11.48
C PRO A 82 -14.63 -12.32 11.16
N LEU A 83 -14.26 -13.60 11.21
CA LEU A 83 -12.91 -14.05 10.84
C LEU A 83 -12.64 -13.85 9.35
N ILE A 84 -13.61 -14.21 8.49
CA ILE A 84 -13.50 -13.98 7.04
C ILE A 84 -13.43 -12.48 6.75
N ALA A 85 -14.28 -11.67 7.39
CA ALA A 85 -14.27 -10.23 7.21
C ALA A 85 -12.91 -9.62 7.60
N MET A 86 -12.36 -10.02 8.75
CA MET A 86 -11.03 -9.56 9.19
C MET A 86 -9.92 -10.04 8.25
N ALA A 87 -9.99 -11.27 7.74
CA ALA A 87 -9.02 -11.78 6.76
C ALA A 87 -9.03 -10.95 5.47
N ASN A 88 -10.20 -10.53 4.98
CA ASN A 88 -10.32 -9.63 3.82
C ASN A 88 -9.68 -8.26 4.09
N VAL A 89 -9.90 -7.67 5.27
CA VAL A 89 -9.26 -6.41 5.67
C VAL A 89 -7.74 -6.54 5.70
N LYS A 90 -7.22 -7.63 6.27
CA LYS A 90 -5.78 -7.94 6.32
C LYS A 90 -5.19 -8.07 4.92
N CYS A 91 -5.85 -8.79 4.02
CA CYS A 91 -5.45 -8.85 2.61
C CYS A 91 -5.47 -7.48 1.93
N GLY A 92 -6.45 -6.64 2.24
CA GLY A 92 -6.53 -5.27 1.75
C GLY A 92 -5.36 -4.38 2.19
N TRP A 93 -4.89 -4.56 3.42
CA TRP A 93 -3.70 -3.89 3.92
C TRP A 93 -2.43 -4.40 3.24
N ILE A 94 -2.22 -5.72 3.22
CA ILE A 94 -1.04 -6.35 2.59
C ILE A 94 -0.92 -5.95 1.12
N GLN A 95 -2.04 -5.96 0.39
CA GLN A 95 -2.01 -5.56 -1.02
C GLN A 95 -1.73 -4.06 -1.18
N HIS A 96 -2.20 -3.21 -0.25
CA HIS A 96 -1.99 -1.76 -0.33
C HIS A 96 -0.49 -1.45 -0.17
N GLU A 97 0.15 -2.04 0.83
CA GLU A 97 1.59 -1.92 1.05
C GLU A 97 2.41 -2.50 -0.13
N GLY A 98 2.04 -3.69 -0.62
CA GLY A 98 2.66 -4.25 -1.84
C GLY A 98 2.43 -3.39 -3.10
N GLY A 99 1.30 -2.68 -3.13
CA GLY A 99 0.96 -1.66 -4.12
C GLY A 99 1.91 -0.47 -4.10
N HIS A 100 2.28 -0.03 -2.92
CA HIS A 100 3.24 1.06 -2.67
C HIS A 100 4.70 0.61 -2.65
N THR A 101 4.97 -0.68 -2.80
CA THR A 101 6.32 -1.26 -2.76
C THR A 101 7.07 -1.00 -1.45
N SER A 102 6.33 -0.99 -0.34
CA SER A 102 6.80 -0.69 1.02
C SER A 102 7.05 -1.93 1.89
N LEU A 103 6.82 -3.15 1.38
CA LEU A 103 6.94 -4.38 2.18
C LEU A 103 8.39 -4.84 2.27
N THR A 104 8.98 -5.26 1.15
CA THR A 104 10.26 -5.99 1.17
C THR A 104 11.45 -5.18 0.68
N THR A 105 11.25 -3.91 0.29
CA THR A 105 12.17 -3.07 -0.48
C THR A 105 12.47 -3.57 -1.90
N ASN A 106 11.90 -4.71 -2.31
CA ASN A 106 11.99 -5.24 -3.67
C ASN A 106 10.64 -5.09 -4.39
N PRO A 107 10.52 -4.13 -5.33
CA PRO A 107 9.26 -3.88 -6.04
C PRO A 107 8.69 -5.12 -6.75
N LYS A 108 9.52 -6.03 -7.24
CA LYS A 108 9.03 -7.23 -7.94
C LYS A 108 8.34 -8.19 -6.97
N VAL A 109 8.95 -8.41 -5.81
CA VAL A 109 8.40 -9.27 -4.75
C VAL A 109 7.10 -8.67 -4.22
N ASP A 110 7.09 -7.37 -3.96
CA ASP A 110 5.92 -6.66 -3.45
C ASP A 110 4.73 -6.72 -4.41
N LYS A 111 4.98 -6.65 -5.73
CA LYS A 111 3.91 -6.81 -6.73
C LYS A 111 3.35 -8.23 -6.81
N VAL A 112 4.17 -9.25 -6.58
CA VAL A 112 3.69 -10.63 -6.46
C VAL A 112 2.82 -10.78 -5.21
N ILE A 113 3.30 -10.29 -4.05
CA ILE A 113 2.53 -10.32 -2.80
C ILE A 113 1.20 -9.57 -2.97
N GLN A 114 1.23 -8.39 -3.59
CA GLN A 114 0.01 -7.62 -3.91
C GLN A 114 -0.96 -8.45 -4.74
N ALA A 115 -0.51 -9.06 -5.83
CA ALA A 115 -1.37 -9.82 -6.74
C ALA A 115 -2.04 -11.00 -6.03
N VAL A 116 -1.31 -11.71 -5.17
CA VAL A 116 -1.84 -12.82 -4.38
C VAL A 116 -2.88 -12.32 -3.36
N ALA A 117 -2.53 -11.31 -2.57
CA ALA A 117 -3.40 -10.79 -1.52
C ALA A 117 -4.69 -10.17 -2.07
N ILE A 118 -4.60 -9.38 -3.16
CA ILE A 118 -5.77 -8.75 -3.78
C ILE A 118 -6.64 -9.74 -4.56
N GLY A 119 -6.02 -10.75 -5.19
CA GLY A 119 -6.74 -11.76 -5.95
C GLY A 119 -7.52 -12.71 -5.05
N LEU A 120 -6.86 -13.27 -4.03
CA LEU A 120 -7.49 -14.23 -3.11
C LEU A 120 -8.36 -13.55 -2.04
N GLY A 121 -7.95 -12.38 -1.56
CA GLY A 121 -8.56 -11.73 -0.41
C GLY A 121 -9.52 -10.59 -0.72
N LEU A 122 -9.58 -10.11 -1.96
CA LEU A 122 -10.50 -9.02 -2.36
C LEU A 122 -11.19 -9.29 -3.70
N SER A 123 -10.88 -10.42 -4.36
CA SER A 123 -11.46 -10.82 -5.65
C SER A 123 -11.36 -9.72 -6.72
N THR A 124 -10.27 -8.97 -6.74
CA THR A 124 -10.03 -7.86 -7.67
C THR A 124 -8.60 -7.87 -8.20
N CYS A 125 -8.23 -6.92 -9.08
CA CYS A 125 -6.95 -6.92 -9.76
C CYS A 125 -6.02 -5.77 -9.32
N GLY A 126 -4.78 -6.11 -8.99
CA GLY A 126 -3.79 -5.16 -8.48
C GLY A 126 -3.46 -4.02 -9.45
N TRP A 127 -3.52 -4.26 -10.76
CA TRP A 127 -3.27 -3.22 -11.77
C TRP A 127 -4.34 -2.12 -11.74
N GLN A 128 -5.62 -2.50 -11.72
CA GLN A 128 -6.72 -1.53 -11.66
C GLN A 128 -6.66 -0.74 -10.36
N TRP A 129 -6.41 -1.44 -9.25
CA TRP A 129 -6.25 -0.82 -7.95
C TRP A 129 -5.11 0.21 -7.96
N ASN A 130 -3.91 -0.16 -8.44
CA ASN A 130 -2.77 0.75 -8.54
C ASN A 130 -3.12 1.99 -9.38
N ARG A 131 -3.81 1.81 -10.52
CA ARG A 131 -4.23 2.91 -11.39
C ARG A 131 -5.17 3.89 -10.69
N MET A 132 -6.17 3.39 -9.97
CA MET A 132 -7.14 4.22 -9.26
C MET A 132 -6.50 4.89 -8.03
N HIS A 133 -5.71 4.14 -7.28
CA HIS A 133 -5.09 4.60 -6.04
C HIS A 133 -4.04 5.68 -6.30
N ASN A 134 -3.24 5.54 -7.37
CA ASN A 134 -2.29 6.58 -7.78
C ASN A 134 -2.99 7.89 -8.16
N ARG A 135 -4.19 7.83 -8.77
CA ARG A 135 -4.97 9.05 -9.07
C ARG A 135 -5.47 9.70 -7.79
N HIS A 136 -5.96 8.90 -6.84
CA HIS A 136 -6.42 9.39 -5.54
C HIS A 136 -5.30 10.14 -4.80
N HIS A 137 -4.07 9.60 -4.77
CA HIS A 137 -2.93 10.25 -4.12
C HIS A 137 -2.34 11.43 -4.90
N ALA A 138 -2.56 11.51 -6.23
CA ALA A 138 -2.12 12.65 -7.02
C ALA A 138 -3.03 13.88 -6.83
N THR A 139 -4.24 13.69 -6.29
CA THR A 139 -5.20 14.75 -5.99
C THR A 139 -5.76 14.56 -4.58
N PRO A 140 -4.94 14.74 -3.51
CA PRO A 140 -5.49 14.81 -2.17
C PRO A 140 -6.46 16.00 -2.13
N GLN A 141 -7.66 15.77 -1.59
CA GLN A 141 -8.73 16.76 -1.51
C GLN A 141 -8.30 17.99 -0.71
#